data_AF-A0A4Z0R2W5-F1
#
_entry.id   AF-A0A4Z0R2W5-F1
#
_cell.length_a   1.000
_cell.length_b   1.000
_cell.length_c   1.000
_cell.angle_alpha   90.00
_cell.angle_beta   90.00
_cell.angle_gamma   90.00
#
_symmetry.space_group_name_H-M   'P 1'
#
loop_
_entity.id
_entity.type
_entity.pdbx_description
1 polymer ?
#
loop_
_entity_poly.entity_id
_entity_poly.type
_entity_poly.pdbx_seq_one_letter_code
_entity_poly.pdbx_strand_id
1 'polypeptide(L)'
;MEMKYHGKEWTVEEDALAFLTDAGLVGRLTMYQQERWPKGGDSVSELEHKLSECTWWLIVLAERMNIDICDALQIFLTKTEKQLVD
;
A
#
# COMPACT_ATOMS: atom_id res chain seq x y z
N MET A 1 -0.05 12.79 -13.54
CA MET A 1 -0.78 13.94 -12.94
C MET A 1 0.19 14.99 -12.39
N GLU A 2 1.42 14.62 -12.02
CA GLU A 2 2.38 15.48 -11.31
C GLU A 2 3.24 16.45 -12.13
N MET A 3 3.63 16.09 -13.36
CA MET A 3 4.26 17.05 -14.30
C MET A 3 3.44 18.34 -14.45
N LYS A 4 2.14 18.25 -14.18
CA LYS A 4 1.18 19.35 -14.31
C LYS A 4 1.21 20.33 -13.12
N TYR A 5 1.72 19.96 -11.95
CA TYR A 5 1.64 20.78 -10.73
C TYR A 5 2.99 21.17 -10.13
N HIS A 6 4.03 20.32 -10.22
CA HIS A 6 5.29 20.58 -9.53
C HIS A 6 6.53 20.65 -10.45
N GLY A 7 6.37 20.36 -11.74
CA GLY A 7 7.45 20.49 -12.74
C GLY A 7 8.63 19.53 -12.56
N LYS A 8 8.57 18.64 -11.57
CA LYS A 8 9.51 17.55 -11.29
C LYS A 8 8.73 16.34 -10.76
N GLU A 9 9.23 15.15 -11.03
CA GLU A 9 8.78 13.94 -10.35
C GLU A 9 9.14 14.04 -8.86
N TRP A 10 8.26 13.56 -7.99
CA TRP A 10 8.54 13.41 -6.56
C TRP A 10 9.79 12.57 -6.33
N THR A 11 10.52 12.81 -5.23
CA THR A 11 11.61 11.92 -4.83
C THR A 11 11.06 10.58 -4.34
N VAL A 12 11.93 9.57 -4.22
CA VAL A 12 11.53 8.25 -3.71
C VAL A 12 11.01 8.36 -2.26
N GLU A 13 11.59 9.26 -1.48
CA GLU A 13 11.17 9.56 -0.10
C GLU A 13 9.79 10.23 -0.06
N GLU A 14 9.49 11.11 -1.02
CA GLU A 14 8.17 11.74 -1.14
C GLU A 14 7.09 10.72 -1.52
N ASP A 15 7.38 9.79 -2.45
CA ASP A 15 6.49 8.66 -2.76
C ASP A 15 6.25 7.76 -1.54
N ALA A 16 7.32 7.47 -0.78
CA ALA A 16 7.20 6.69 0.44
C ALA A 16 6.31 7.38 1.50
N LEU A 17 6.38 8.72 1.57
CA LEU A 17 5.52 9.51 2.44
C LEU A 17 4.06 9.51 1.96
N ALA A 18 3.82 9.56 0.65
CA ALA A 18 2.50 9.42 0.06
C ALA A 18 1.86 8.08 0.44
N PHE A 19 2.62 7.00 0.25
CA PHE A 19 2.23 5.64 0.63
C PHE A 19 1.79 5.56 2.10
N LEU A 20 2.55 6.15 3.03
CA LEU A 20 2.21 6.11 4.45
C LEU A 20 0.86 6.78 4.77
N THR A 21 0.47 7.78 3.98
CA THR A 21 -0.83 8.44 4.11
C THR A 21 -1.96 7.48 3.73
N ASP A 22 -1.82 6.77 2.61
CA ASP A 22 -2.81 5.79 2.15
C ASP A 22 -2.88 4.55 3.05
N ALA A 23 -1.73 4.07 3.54
CA ALA A 23 -1.66 2.98 4.51
C ALA A 23 -2.40 3.33 5.82
N GLY A 24 -2.29 4.59 6.27
CA GLY A 24 -3.05 5.10 7.41
C GLY A 24 -4.56 5.09 7.17
N LEU A 25 -5.00 5.37 5.94
CA LEU A 25 -6.42 5.30 5.56
C LEU A 25 -6.92 3.86 5.54
N VAL A 26 -6.14 2.90 5.03
CA VAL A 26 -6.47 1.46 5.10
C VAL A 26 -6.76 1.05 6.55
N GLY A 27 -5.91 1.44 7.49
CA GLY A 27 -6.11 1.13 8.92
C GLY A 27 -7.43 1.71 9.46
N ARG A 28 -7.74 2.97 9.14
CA ARG A 28 -8.99 3.62 9.58
C ARG A 28 -10.23 2.96 8.96
N LEU A 29 -10.19 2.71 7.66
CA LEU A 29 -11.29 2.09 6.91
C LEU A 29 -11.53 0.65 7.35
N THR A 30 -10.47 -0.08 7.70
CA THR A 30 -10.57 -1.42 8.33
C THR A 30 -11.33 -1.34 9.65
N MET A 31 -11.04 -0.36 10.51
CA MET A 31 -11.77 -0.18 11.77
C MET A 31 -13.25 0.15 11.58
N TYR A 32 -13.61 0.86 10.50
CA TYR A 32 -15.00 1.08 10.12
C TYR A 32 -15.65 -0.19 9.60
N GLN A 33 -15.00 -0.90 8.68
CA GLN A 33 -15.50 -2.14 8.09
C GLN A 33 -15.68 -3.25 9.15
N GLN A 34 -14.88 -3.24 10.22
CA GLN A 34 -14.95 -4.16 11.36
C GLN A 34 -15.90 -3.66 12.49
N GLU A 35 -16.67 -2.60 12.26
CA GLU A 35 -17.64 -2.04 13.22
C GLU A 35 -17.02 -1.62 14.56
N ARG A 36 -15.69 -1.41 14.60
CA ARG A 36 -14.94 -1.07 15.80
C ARG A 36 -14.95 0.43 16.10
N TRP A 37 -15.34 1.26 15.15
CA TRP A 37 -15.37 2.72 15.29
C TRP A 37 -16.60 3.32 14.60
N PRO A 38 -17.30 4.30 15.20
CA PRO A 38 -18.52 4.85 14.63
C PRO A 38 -18.21 5.97 13.63
N LYS A 39 -18.33 5.69 12.34
CA LYS A 39 -18.67 6.67 11.29
C LYS A 39 -19.15 5.93 10.03
N GLY A 40 -20.13 6.51 9.35
CA GLY A 40 -20.82 5.94 8.18
C GLY A 40 -20.32 6.39 6.82
N GLY A 41 -20.87 5.73 5.79
CA GLY A 41 -20.50 5.84 4.37
C GLY A 41 -20.29 4.46 3.76
N ASP A 42 -20.04 4.38 2.45
CA ASP A 42 -19.64 3.14 1.77
C ASP A 42 -18.16 2.84 2.04
N SER A 43 -17.85 2.42 3.27
CA SER A 43 -16.49 2.15 3.72
C SER A 43 -15.81 0.98 3.01
N VAL A 44 -16.58 0.08 2.39
CA VAL A 44 -16.05 -1.09 1.68
C VAL A 44 -15.41 -0.66 0.37
N SER A 45 -16.10 0.14 -0.45
CA SER A 45 -15.54 0.62 -1.72
C SER A 45 -14.29 1.49 -1.50
N GLU A 46 -14.28 2.34 -0.48
CA GLU A 46 -13.11 3.16 -0.14
C GLU A 46 -11.95 2.30 0.37
N LEU A 47 -12.23 1.26 1.16
CA LEU A 47 -11.22 0.30 1.62
C LEU A 47 -10.59 -0.47 0.45
N GLU A 48 -11.40 -0.97 -0.48
CA GLU A 48 -10.93 -1.66 -1.69
C GLU A 48 -10.02 -0.76 -2.53
N HIS A 49 -10.40 0.49 -2.72
CA HIS A 49 -9.59 1.48 -3.42
C HIS A 49 -8.25 1.68 -2.72
N LYS A 50 -8.26 1.94 -1.40
CA LYS A 50 -7.03 2.24 -0.64
C LYS A 50 -6.11 1.02 -0.48
N LEU A 51 -6.66 -0.18 -0.38
CA LEU A 51 -5.87 -1.42 -0.44
C LEU A 51 -5.15 -1.55 -1.79
N SER A 52 -5.88 -1.31 -2.89
CA SER A 52 -5.32 -1.37 -4.24
C SER A 52 -4.24 -0.30 -4.47
N GLU A 53 -4.48 0.92 -4.00
CA GLU A 53 -3.52 2.03 -4.08
C GLU A 53 -2.26 1.76 -3.24
N CYS A 54 -2.40 1.17 -2.05
CA CYS A 54 -1.25 0.73 -1.25
C CYS A 54 -0.43 -0.35 -1.96
N THR A 55 -1.08 -1.32 -2.63
CA THR A 55 -0.36 -2.31 -3.45
C THR A 55 0.37 -1.64 -4.62
N TRP A 56 -0.28 -0.70 -5.30
CA TRP A 56 0.34 0.08 -6.38
C TRP A 56 1.56 0.87 -5.90
N TRP A 57 1.47 1.55 -4.74
CA TRP A 57 2.61 2.24 -4.14
C TRP A 57 3.80 1.32 -3.89
N LEU A 58 3.58 0.11 -3.36
CA LEU A 58 4.65 -0.86 -3.13
C LEU A 58 5.33 -1.30 -4.44
N ILE A 59 4.56 -1.44 -5.52
CA ILE A 59 5.10 -1.75 -6.86
C ILE A 59 5.94 -0.57 -7.37
N VAL A 60 5.42 0.65 -7.32
CA VAL A 60 6.13 1.86 -7.77
C VAL A 60 7.42 2.06 -6.99
N LEU A 61 7.37 1.94 -5.66
CA LEU A 61 8.55 2.06 -4.80
C LEU A 61 9.60 1.00 -5.14
N ALA A 62 9.19 -0.25 -5.38
CA ALA A 62 10.11 -1.30 -5.78
C ALA A 62 10.78 -1.00 -7.14
N GLU A 63 10.01 -0.58 -8.14
CA GLU A 63 10.54 -0.17 -9.45
C GLU A 63 11.54 0.97 -9.32
N ARG A 64 11.20 2.02 -8.57
CA ARG A 64 12.06 3.20 -8.35
C ARG A 64 13.35 2.88 -7.58
N MET A 65 13.35 1.81 -6.80
CA MET A 65 14.51 1.33 -6.04
C MET A 65 15.23 0.15 -6.72
N ASN A 66 14.85 -0.23 -7.94
CA ASN A 66 15.40 -1.38 -8.69
C ASN A 66 15.28 -2.72 -7.94
N ILE A 67 14.13 -2.95 -7.30
CA ILE A 67 13.81 -4.19 -6.59
C ILE A 67 12.80 -4.99 -7.42
N ASP A 68 13.10 -6.27 -7.68
CA ASP A 68 12.11 -7.20 -8.22
C ASP A 68 11.15 -7.63 -7.10
N ILE A 69 10.00 -6.96 -7.02
CA ILE A 69 9.02 -7.22 -5.97
C ILE A 69 8.37 -8.60 -6.10
N CYS A 70 8.32 -9.19 -7.30
CA CYS A 70 7.76 -10.52 -7.51
C CYS A 70 8.70 -11.59 -6.95
N ASP A 71 10.00 -11.50 -7.24
CA ASP A 71 11.00 -12.41 -6.67
C ASP A 71 11.10 -12.23 -5.15
N ALA A 72 11.12 -10.99 -4.66
CA ALA A 72 11.13 -10.71 -3.21
C ALA A 72 9.91 -11.30 -2.49
N LEU A 73 8.72 -11.19 -3.08
CA LEU A 73 7.49 -11.78 -2.53
C LEU A 73 7.54 -13.31 -2.57
N GLN A 74 8.01 -13.91 -3.66
CA GLN A 74 8.15 -15.37 -3.76
C GLN A 74 9.11 -15.94 -2.71
N ILE A 75 10.26 -15.28 -2.51
CA ILE A 75 11.24 -15.65 -1.47
C ILE A 75 10.60 -15.55 -0.09
N PHE A 76 9.88 -14.46 0.18
CA PHE A 76 9.18 -14.26 1.46
C PHE A 76 8.16 -15.38 1.72
N LEU A 77 7.26 -15.64 0.77
CA LEU A 77 6.22 -16.68 0.91
C LEU A 77 6.83 -18.07 1.12
N THR A 78 7.84 -18.44 0.32
CA THR A 78 8.53 -19.73 0.46
C THR A 78 9.16 -19.91 1.84
N LYS A 79 9.71 -18.83 2.41
CA LYS A 79 10.28 -18.85 3.76
C LYS A 79 9.20 -18.97 4.83
N THR A 80 8.10 -18.23 4.70
CA THR A 80 6.99 -18.25 5.65
C THR A 80 6.27 -19.59 5.65
N GLU A 81 6.04 -20.19 4.49
CA GLU A 81 5.43 -21.53 4.38
C GLU A 81 6.23 -22.58 5.14
N LYS A 82 7.57 -22.58 5.01
CA LYS A 82 8.44 -23.49 5.77
C LYS A 82 8.30 -23.33 7.29
N GLN A 83 8.10 -22.09 7.76
CA GLN A 83 7.95 -21.78 9.19
C GLN A 83 6.57 -22.14 9.76
N LEU A 84 5.55 -22.32 8.92
CA LEU A 84 4.20 -22.69 9.34
C LEU A 84 3.97 -24.21 9.40
N VAL A 85 4.87 -24.98 8.80
CA VAL A 85 4.82 -26.46 8.75
C VAL A 85 5.65 -27.09 9.89
N ASP A 86 6.47 -26.30 10.58
CA ASP A 86 7.21 -26.66 11.79
C ASP A 86 6.42 -26.30 13.08
#